data_AF-F9MMM8-F1
#
_entry.id   AF-F9MMM8-F1
#
_cell.length_a   1.000
_cell.length_b   1.000
_cell.length_c   1.000
_cell.angle_alpha   90.00
_cell.angle_beta   90.00
_cell.angle_gamma   90.00
#
_symmetry.space_group_name_H-M   'P 1'
#
loop_
_entity.id
_entity.type
_entity.pdbx_description
1 polymer ?
#
loop_
_entity_poly.entity_id
_entity_poly.type
_entity_poly.pdbx_seq_one_letter_code
_entity_poly.pdbx_strand_id
1 'polypeptide(L)'
;MDYKTMRNQIENMVSDNHKDFVKAVISMEKGINDESALDKLYEAYMDKDTVNLLHEEFDYMIEDLREQGQIKDLPYVQEEKDNLVNIVGNIVGKIDVVERENKNGEAFTVVNFSVASKDDEGNKVYHNCSAYGEKGDIPKDFKQGDFVKLFGQIRTSVDDNGKEHTNIRILYSKLLKAKEQMKGRDEKKESVLGAIKKYQAEDKEKPKEKKETSKEAER
;
A
#
# COMPACT_ATOMS: atom_id res chain seq x y z
N MET A 1 26.77 2.64 27.53
CA MET A 1 25.96 1.83 28.45
C MET A 1 26.23 0.36 28.19
N ASP A 2 26.36 -0.46 29.23
CA ASP A 2 26.42 -1.91 29.07
C ASP A 2 25.02 -2.51 28.86
N TYR A 3 24.97 -3.78 28.44
CA TYR A 3 23.73 -4.50 28.14
C TYR A 3 22.74 -4.52 29.30
N LYS A 4 23.19 -4.77 30.54
CA LYS A 4 22.29 -4.89 31.68
C LYS A 4 21.68 -3.53 32.02
N THR A 5 22.50 -2.49 31.98
CA THR A 5 22.04 -1.12 32.16
C THR A 5 21.02 -0.71 31.10
N MET A 6 21.27 -1.06 29.83
CA MET A 6 20.33 -0.80 28.73
C MET A 6 19.01 -1.57 28.89
N ARG A 7 19.08 -2.86 29.23
CA ARG A 7 17.91 -3.72 29.44
C ARG A 7 17.02 -3.18 30.56
N ASN A 8 17.60 -2.79 31.69
CA ASN A 8 16.84 -2.25 32.82
C ASN A 8 16.15 -0.91 32.47
N GLN A 9 16.80 -0.06 31.67
CA GLN A 9 16.18 1.18 31.19
C GLN A 9 15.01 0.90 30.25
N ILE A 10 15.17 -0.04 29.32
CA ILE A 10 14.10 -0.45 28.41
C ILE A 10 12.94 -1.10 29.20
N GLU A 11 13.22 -1.96 30.18
CA GLU A 11 12.19 -2.56 31.04
C GLU A 11 11.33 -1.48 31.73
N ASN A 12 11.97 -0.44 32.29
CA ASN A 12 11.24 0.68 32.91
C ASN A 12 10.41 1.47 31.89
N MET A 13 10.93 1.69 30.68
CA MET A 13 10.19 2.37 29.60
C MET A 13 8.98 1.55 29.14
N VAL A 14 9.12 0.22 29.04
CA VAL A 14 8.04 -0.69 28.66
C VAL A 14 6.95 -0.74 29.74
N SER A 15 7.30 -0.68 31.02
CA SER A 15 6.32 -0.75 32.12
C SER A 15 5.60 0.57 32.37
N ASP A 16 6.35 1.67 32.42
CA ASP A 16 5.85 2.94 32.96
C ASP A 16 5.39 3.89 31.85
N ASN A 17 5.97 3.76 30.65
CA ASN A 17 5.62 4.59 29.50
C ASN A 17 5.57 3.80 28.19
N HIS A 18 4.83 2.69 28.21
CA HIS A 18 4.72 1.76 27.09
C HIS A 18 4.35 2.47 25.77
N LYS A 19 3.37 3.38 25.84
CA LYS A 19 2.85 4.10 24.68
C LYS A 19 3.94 4.93 24.01
N ASP A 20 4.62 5.78 24.75
CA ASP A 20 5.65 6.64 24.15
C ASP A 20 6.90 5.85 23.79
N PHE A 21 7.23 4.79 24.54
CA PHE A 21 8.29 3.85 24.18
C PHE A 21 8.03 3.23 22.80
N VAL A 22 6.86 2.64 22.57
CA VAL A 22 6.48 2.03 21.29
C VAL A 22 6.48 3.08 20.18
N LYS A 23 5.90 4.26 20.40
CA LYS A 23 5.94 5.37 19.44
C LYS A 23 7.37 5.76 19.07
N ALA A 24 8.26 5.88 20.06
CA ALA A 24 9.65 6.27 19.83
C ALA A 24 10.40 5.20 19.02
N VAL A 25 10.16 3.91 19.29
CA VAL A 25 10.74 2.82 18.49
C VAL A 25 10.25 2.87 17.05
N ILE A 26 8.94 3.01 16.82
CA ILE A 26 8.36 3.14 15.47
C ILE A 26 8.92 4.38 14.75
N SER A 27 9.01 5.50 15.48
CA SER A 27 9.57 6.75 14.97
C SER A 27 11.01 6.58 14.48
N MET A 28 11.87 5.96 15.30
CA MET A 28 13.26 5.69 14.96
C MET A 28 13.40 4.69 13.81
N GLU A 29 12.64 3.60 13.82
CA GLU A 29 12.73 2.55 12.80
C GLU A 29 12.20 3.01 11.44
N LYS A 30 11.08 3.75 11.43
CA LYS A 30 10.36 4.13 10.21
C LYS A 30 10.63 5.57 9.79
N GLY A 31 11.41 6.33 10.55
CA GLY A 31 11.74 7.72 10.26
C GLY A 31 10.51 8.65 10.28
N ILE A 32 9.53 8.38 11.14
CA ILE A 32 8.30 9.18 11.26
C ILE A 32 8.33 9.98 12.54
N ASN A 33 8.14 11.29 12.43
CA ASN A 33 8.11 12.19 13.59
C ASN A 33 6.71 12.79 13.83
N ASP A 34 5.71 12.45 13.02
CA ASP A 34 4.34 12.93 13.18
C ASP A 34 3.65 12.19 14.34
N GLU A 35 3.39 12.93 15.42
CA GLU A 35 2.82 12.36 16.66
C GLU A 35 1.42 11.77 16.46
N SER A 36 0.60 12.37 15.58
CA SER A 36 -0.76 11.87 15.30
C SER A 36 -0.74 10.55 14.51
N ALA A 37 0.21 10.41 13.57
CA ALA A 37 0.44 9.16 12.88
C ALA A 37 0.97 8.08 13.85
N LEU A 38 1.91 8.43 14.72
CA LEU A 38 2.44 7.53 15.74
C LEU A 38 1.36 7.06 16.72
N ASP A 39 0.41 7.92 17.10
CA ASP A 39 -0.76 7.53 17.90
C ASP A 39 -1.61 6.45 17.20
N LYS A 40 -1.92 6.63 15.91
CA LYS A 40 -2.72 5.66 15.14
C LYS A 40 -2.00 4.33 14.94
N LEU A 41 -0.69 4.38 14.70
CA LEU A 41 0.15 3.18 14.58
C LEU A 41 0.22 2.42 15.91
N TYR A 42 0.30 3.13 17.04
CA TYR A 42 0.23 2.53 18.37
C TYR A 42 -1.13 1.88 18.65
N GLU A 43 -2.23 2.56 18.33
CA GLU A 43 -3.56 1.98 18.52
C GLU A 43 -3.75 0.69 17.72
N ALA A 44 -3.31 0.68 16.46
CA ALA A 44 -3.39 -0.52 15.62
C ALA A 44 -2.47 -1.66 16.08
N TYR A 45 -1.33 -1.33 16.69
CA TYR A 45 -0.44 -2.28 17.35
C TYR A 45 -1.13 -2.94 18.54
N MET A 46 -1.79 -2.16 19.39
CA MET A 46 -2.50 -2.67 20.57
C MET A 46 -3.77 -3.46 20.22
N ASP A 47 -4.41 -3.17 19.09
CA ASP A 47 -5.64 -3.84 18.64
C ASP A 47 -5.39 -5.19 17.97
N LYS A 48 -4.13 -5.50 17.59
CA LYS A 48 -3.77 -6.74 16.88
C LYS A 48 -2.72 -7.54 17.64
N ASP A 49 -3.15 -8.66 18.21
CA ASP A 49 -2.29 -9.63 18.92
C ASP A 49 -1.12 -10.22 18.09
N THR A 50 -1.11 -9.98 16.77
CA THR A 50 -0.12 -10.54 15.83
C THR A 50 0.92 -9.53 15.35
N VAL A 51 0.76 -8.24 15.65
CA VAL A 51 1.65 -7.19 15.15
C VAL A 51 2.76 -6.92 16.15
N ASN A 52 3.99 -7.29 15.80
CA ASN A 52 5.19 -6.91 16.55
C ASN A 52 5.79 -5.61 15.97
N LEU A 53 6.52 -4.84 16.77
CA LEU A 53 7.15 -3.56 16.38
C LEU A 53 7.88 -3.58 15.02
N LEU A 54 8.55 -4.69 14.69
CA LEU A 54 9.31 -4.89 13.44
C LEU A 54 8.47 -5.40 12.25
N HIS A 55 7.14 -5.40 12.35
CA HIS A 55 6.29 -6.04 11.35
C HIS A 55 6.11 -5.16 10.11
N GLU A 56 6.24 -5.75 8.92
CA GLU A 56 6.08 -5.10 7.61
C GLU A 56 4.70 -4.46 7.40
N GLU A 57 3.71 -4.78 8.24
CA GLU A 57 2.40 -4.14 8.23
C GLU A 57 2.45 -2.66 8.67
N PHE A 58 3.42 -2.27 9.49
CA PHE A 58 3.62 -0.85 9.78
C PHE A 58 3.97 -0.08 8.51
N ASP A 59 4.78 -0.64 7.61
CA ASP A 59 5.11 0.01 6.34
C ASP A 59 3.87 0.23 5.47
N TYR A 60 2.96 -0.76 5.43
CA TYR A 60 1.67 -0.61 4.77
C TYR A 60 0.79 0.48 5.40
N MET A 61 0.67 0.49 6.73
CA MET A 61 -0.12 1.48 7.45
C MET A 61 0.39 2.91 7.24
N ILE A 62 1.71 3.07 7.24
CA ILE A 62 2.38 4.35 7.00
C ILE A 62 2.05 4.86 5.60
N GLU A 63 2.15 3.99 4.59
CA GLU A 63 1.78 4.36 3.22
C GLU A 63 0.28 4.68 3.10
N ASP A 64 -0.60 3.96 3.79
CA ASP A 64 -2.04 4.28 3.79
C ASP A 64 -2.33 5.65 4.42
N LEU A 65 -1.64 6.00 5.52
CA LEU A 65 -1.73 7.32 6.14
C LEU A 65 -1.17 8.43 5.24
N ARG A 66 -0.10 8.15 4.48
CA ARG A 66 0.47 9.06 3.46
C ARG A 66 -0.50 9.27 2.30
N GLU A 67 -1.07 8.20 1.74
CA GLU A 67 -2.08 8.25 0.68
C GLU A 67 -3.31 9.07 1.11
N GLN A 68 -3.67 9.01 2.40
CA GLN A 68 -4.77 9.79 2.98
C GLN A 68 -4.38 11.24 3.31
N GLY A 69 -3.14 11.66 3.04
CA GLY A 69 -2.65 13.02 3.30
C GLY A 69 -2.50 13.37 4.79
N GLN A 70 -2.46 12.36 5.66
CA GLN A 70 -2.38 12.52 7.12
C GLN A 70 -0.94 12.67 7.62
N ILE A 71 0.07 12.48 6.76
CA ILE A 71 1.49 12.67 7.05
C ILE A 71 2.05 13.62 5.99
N LYS A 72 2.75 14.69 6.40
CA LYS A 72 3.16 15.77 5.47
C LYS A 72 4.66 16.07 5.32
N ASP A 73 5.59 15.47 6.08
CA ASP A 73 7.01 15.91 6.01
C ASP A 73 8.11 14.83 5.86
N LEU A 74 8.88 15.02 4.77
CA LEU A 74 10.35 14.96 4.52
C LEU A 74 11.16 13.64 4.59
N PRO A 75 12.31 13.56 3.86
CA PRO A 75 12.69 12.41 3.06
C PRO A 75 13.12 11.25 3.94
N TYR A 76 12.33 10.19 3.80
CA TYR A 76 12.64 8.85 4.23
C TYR A 76 14.04 8.46 3.74
N VAL A 77 14.90 7.92 4.61
CA VAL A 77 16.23 7.43 4.24
C VAL A 77 16.07 6.42 3.10
N GLN A 78 16.49 6.85 1.92
CA GLN A 78 16.04 6.36 0.61
C GLN A 78 16.63 5.01 0.21
N GLU A 79 17.71 4.56 0.87
CA GLU A 79 18.60 3.57 0.28
C GLU A 79 18.08 2.11 0.30
N GLU A 80 17.02 1.80 1.04
CA GLU A 80 16.46 0.42 1.09
C GLU A 80 15.02 0.28 0.55
N LYS A 81 14.33 1.38 0.20
CA LYS A 81 12.88 1.37 -0.13
C LYS A 81 12.48 1.67 -1.58
N ASP A 82 13.41 1.89 -2.51
CA ASP A 82 13.09 2.12 -3.94
C ASP A 82 12.32 0.96 -4.61
N ASN A 83 12.15 -0.17 -3.91
CA ASN A 83 11.45 -1.35 -4.42
C ASN A 83 10.07 -1.57 -3.79
N LEU A 84 9.56 -0.77 -2.85
CA LEU A 84 8.22 -1.00 -2.28
C LEU A 84 7.11 -0.42 -3.17
N VAL A 85 6.02 -1.16 -3.30
CA VAL A 85 4.89 -0.80 -4.18
C VAL A 85 3.54 -1.10 -3.55
N ASN A 86 2.59 -0.18 -3.77
CA ASN A 86 1.16 -0.38 -3.52
C ASN A 86 0.45 -0.67 -4.84
N ILE A 87 -0.34 -1.75 -4.87
CA ILE A 87 -1.13 -2.13 -6.04
C ILE A 87 -2.58 -2.28 -5.63
N VAL A 88 -3.43 -1.50 -6.28
CA VAL A 88 -4.88 -1.66 -6.20
C VAL A 88 -5.37 -2.14 -7.56
N GLY A 89 -5.97 -3.32 -7.59
CA GLY A 89 -6.32 -3.96 -8.86
C GLY A 89 -7.18 -5.20 -8.70
N ASN A 90 -7.42 -5.88 -9.82
CA ASN A 90 -8.19 -7.11 -9.85
C ASN A 90 -7.28 -8.32 -10.09
N ILE A 91 -7.55 -9.40 -9.36
CA ILE A 91 -6.90 -10.70 -9.60
C ILE A 91 -7.25 -11.18 -11.00
N VAL A 92 -6.21 -11.56 -11.76
CA VAL A 92 -6.35 -12.14 -13.10
C VAL A 92 -5.70 -13.52 -13.14
N GLY A 93 -6.33 -14.44 -13.88
CA GLY A 93 -5.91 -15.83 -13.91
C GLY A 93 -6.31 -16.61 -12.66
N LYS A 94 -5.72 -17.79 -12.51
CA LYS A 94 -5.91 -18.68 -11.36
C LYS A 94 -4.79 -18.44 -10.36
N ILE A 95 -5.11 -18.62 -9.08
CA ILE A 95 -4.11 -18.69 -8.02
C ILE A 95 -3.38 -20.03 -8.14
N ASP A 96 -2.05 -19.98 -8.11
CA ASP A 96 -1.18 -21.15 -8.13
C ASP A 96 -0.47 -21.29 -6.79
N VAL A 97 -0.76 -22.37 -6.06
CA VAL A 97 -0.21 -22.63 -4.73
C VAL A 97 0.78 -23.79 -4.85
N VAL A 98 2.05 -23.51 -4.57
CA VAL A 98 3.15 -24.47 -4.72
C VAL A 98 3.90 -24.62 -3.40
N GLU A 99 4.36 -25.82 -3.10
CA GLU A 99 5.28 -26.08 -1.99
C GLU A 99 6.72 -25.96 -2.48
N ARG A 100 7.58 -25.35 -1.65
CA ARG A 100 9.01 -25.12 -1.90
C ARG A 100 9.81 -25.47 -0.65
N GLU A 101 11.06 -25.87 -0.82
CA GLU A 101 11.96 -26.12 0.30
C GLU A 101 12.97 -24.97 0.43
N ASN A 102 13.27 -24.58 1.66
CA ASN A 102 14.31 -23.60 1.94
C ASN A 102 15.69 -24.29 1.97
N LYS A 103 16.76 -23.51 2.18
CA LYS A 103 18.13 -24.03 2.25
C LYS A 103 18.36 -25.04 3.38
N ASN A 104 17.47 -25.07 4.37
CA ASN A 104 17.52 -25.98 5.52
C ASN A 104 16.67 -27.25 5.29
N GLY A 105 16.01 -27.38 4.14
CA GLY A 105 15.10 -28.49 3.84
C GLY A 105 13.71 -28.35 4.46
N GLU A 106 13.36 -27.19 5.02
CA GLU A 106 12.02 -26.95 5.55
C GLU A 106 11.09 -26.56 4.40
N ALA A 107 9.97 -27.27 4.28
CA ALA A 107 8.93 -26.98 3.32
C ALA A 107 8.16 -25.71 3.71
N PHE A 108 7.88 -24.85 2.75
CA PHE A 108 7.05 -23.66 2.88
C PHE A 108 6.19 -23.47 1.63
N THR A 109 5.03 -22.86 1.81
CA THR A 109 4.07 -22.61 0.72
C THR A 109 4.36 -21.28 0.04
N VAL A 110 4.21 -21.24 -1.29
CA VAL A 110 4.26 -20.03 -2.11
C VAL A 110 2.97 -19.93 -2.91
N VAL A 111 2.32 -18.77 -2.84
CA VAL A 111 1.11 -18.45 -3.58
C VAL A 111 1.47 -17.47 -4.69
N ASN A 112 1.40 -17.92 -5.94
CA ASN A 112 1.65 -17.13 -7.13
C ASN A 112 0.34 -16.72 -7.78
N PHE A 113 0.25 -15.46 -8.18
CA PHE A 113 -0.92 -14.92 -8.85
C PHE A 113 -0.56 -13.66 -9.64
N SER A 114 -1.48 -13.22 -10.50
CA SER A 114 -1.29 -12.01 -11.28
C SER A 114 -2.39 -11.00 -10.97
N VAL A 115 -2.04 -9.71 -10.99
CA VAL A 115 -2.97 -8.61 -10.76
C VAL A 115 -2.96 -7.67 -11.96
N ALA A 116 -4.14 -7.27 -12.40
CA ALA A 116 -4.30 -6.17 -13.34
C ALA A 116 -4.67 -4.89 -12.60
N SER A 117 -3.87 -3.84 -12.77
CA SER A 117 -4.16 -2.48 -12.29
C SER A 117 -4.28 -1.51 -13.47
N LYS A 118 -4.63 -0.26 -13.17
CA LYS A 118 -4.51 0.84 -14.11
C LYS A 118 -3.40 1.77 -13.65
N ASP A 119 -2.58 2.23 -14.59
CA ASP A 119 -1.63 3.32 -14.34
C ASP A 119 -2.34 4.69 -14.33
N ASP A 120 -1.58 5.76 -14.11
CA ASP A 120 -2.08 7.14 -14.05
C ASP A 120 -2.69 7.63 -15.38
N GLU A 121 -2.23 7.06 -16.49
CA GLU A 121 -2.76 7.31 -17.83
C GLU A 121 -4.06 6.52 -18.10
N GLY A 122 -4.34 5.51 -17.27
CA GLY A 122 -5.51 4.63 -17.36
C GLY A 122 -5.27 3.37 -18.19
N ASN A 123 -4.04 3.12 -18.63
CA ASN A 123 -3.65 1.89 -19.32
C ASN A 123 -3.62 0.71 -18.35
N LYS A 124 -3.90 -0.48 -18.89
CA LYS A 124 -3.91 -1.70 -18.09
C LYS A 124 -2.49 -2.22 -17.92
N VAL A 125 -2.04 -2.34 -16.67
CA VAL A 125 -0.74 -2.91 -16.31
C VAL A 125 -0.96 -4.24 -15.61
N TYR A 126 -0.09 -5.22 -15.88
CA TYR A 126 -0.12 -6.53 -15.26
C TYR A 126 1.10 -6.74 -14.37
N HIS A 127 0.85 -7.27 -13.19
CA HIS A 127 1.87 -7.53 -12.18
C HIS A 127 1.86 -9.00 -11.82
N ASN A 128 3.04 -9.63 -11.81
CA ASN A 128 3.22 -10.95 -11.22
C ASN A 128 3.53 -10.80 -9.74
N CYS A 129 2.86 -11.59 -8.92
CA CYS A 129 2.89 -11.51 -7.48
C CYS A 129 3.16 -12.88 -6.86
N SER A 130 3.98 -12.90 -5.82
CA SER A 130 4.26 -14.11 -5.02
C SER A 130 4.18 -13.79 -3.54
N ALA A 131 3.35 -14.53 -2.81
CA ALA A 131 3.24 -14.46 -1.36
C ALA A 131 3.85 -15.73 -0.73
N TYR A 132 4.76 -15.54 0.23
CA TYR A 132 5.57 -16.63 0.80
C TYR A 132 5.15 -16.92 2.24
N GLY A 133 5.06 -18.20 2.58
CA GLY A 133 4.70 -18.66 3.93
C GLY A 133 3.35 -18.09 4.37
N GLU A 134 3.30 -17.57 5.59
CA GLU A 134 2.10 -16.98 6.21
C GLU A 134 1.51 -15.82 5.40
N LYS A 135 2.32 -15.10 4.62
CA LYS A 135 1.83 -14.02 3.74
C LYS A 135 0.90 -14.56 2.63
N GLY A 136 0.96 -15.86 2.35
CA GLY A 136 0.09 -16.58 1.41
C GLY A 136 -1.29 -16.94 1.97
N ASP A 137 -1.55 -16.77 3.27
CA ASP A 137 -2.80 -17.24 3.89
C ASP A 137 -4.05 -16.52 3.42
N ILE A 138 -3.95 -15.24 3.07
CA ILE A 138 -5.06 -14.49 2.47
C ILE A 138 -5.10 -14.72 0.95
N PRO A 139 -3.98 -14.59 0.20
CA PRO A 139 -4.03 -14.70 -1.26
C PRO A 139 -4.39 -16.07 -1.82
N LYS A 140 -4.20 -17.16 -1.05
CA LYS A 140 -4.56 -18.52 -1.49
C LYS A 140 -6.05 -18.67 -1.81
N ASP A 141 -6.89 -17.87 -1.16
CA ASP A 141 -8.35 -17.92 -1.29
C ASP A 141 -8.90 -16.90 -2.30
N PHE A 142 -8.05 -16.09 -2.92
CA PHE A 142 -8.45 -15.14 -3.95
C PHE A 142 -9.02 -15.84 -5.18
N LYS A 143 -9.95 -15.15 -5.86
CA LYS A 143 -10.59 -15.62 -7.09
C LYS A 143 -10.41 -14.61 -8.21
N GLN A 144 -10.42 -15.11 -9.44
CA GLN A 144 -10.37 -14.25 -10.61
C GLN A 144 -11.49 -13.19 -10.58
N GLY A 145 -11.09 -11.93 -10.68
CA GLY A 145 -11.97 -10.77 -10.63
C GLY A 145 -12.09 -10.10 -9.25
N ASP A 146 -11.59 -10.74 -8.18
CA ASP A 146 -11.57 -10.13 -6.85
C ASP A 146 -10.78 -8.82 -6.87
N PHE A 147 -11.32 -7.80 -6.20
CA PHE A 147 -10.68 -6.49 -6.10
C PHE A 147 -9.86 -6.44 -4.83
N VAL A 148 -8.56 -6.21 -4.96
CA VAL A 148 -7.57 -6.34 -3.89
C VAL A 148 -6.71 -5.08 -3.77
N LYS A 149 -6.23 -4.81 -2.55
CA LYS A 149 -5.11 -3.91 -2.26
C LYS A 149 -3.94 -4.77 -1.80
N LEU A 150 -2.80 -4.60 -2.43
CA LEU A 150 -1.59 -5.36 -2.18
C LEU A 150 -0.45 -4.39 -1.90
N PHE A 151 0.43 -4.81 -1.00
CA PHE A 151 1.67 -4.12 -0.72
C PHE A 151 2.81 -5.12 -0.77
N GLY A 152 3.87 -4.76 -1.47
CA GLY A 152 4.93 -5.68 -1.79
C GLY A 152 6.23 -5.01 -2.15
N GLN A 153 7.25 -5.83 -2.38
CA GLN A 153 8.55 -5.42 -2.84
C GLN A 153 8.81 -5.95 -4.26
N ILE A 154 9.17 -5.06 -5.18
CA ILE A 154 9.67 -5.37 -6.51
C ILE A 154 10.97 -6.17 -6.39
N ARG A 155 11.03 -7.28 -7.12
CA ARG A 155 12.21 -8.10 -7.33
C ARG A 155 12.41 -8.26 -8.83
N THR A 156 13.52 -7.74 -9.32
CA THR A 156 13.96 -7.93 -10.70
C THR A 156 14.96 -9.07 -10.75
N SER A 157 14.77 -10.00 -11.69
CA SER A 157 15.75 -11.05 -12.00
C SER A 157 16.01 -11.07 -13.50
N VAL A 158 17.25 -11.37 -13.88
CA VAL A 158 17.65 -11.54 -15.28
C VAL A 158 17.76 -13.03 -15.53
N ASP A 159 17.10 -13.52 -16.58
CA ASP A 159 17.22 -14.92 -16.99
C ASP A 159 18.53 -15.19 -17.77
N ASP A 160 18.81 -16.46 -18.06
CA ASP A 160 20.02 -16.88 -18.78
C ASP A 160 20.13 -16.27 -20.20
N ASN A 161 19.02 -15.75 -20.75
CA ASN A 161 18.97 -15.08 -22.05
C ASN A 161 19.15 -13.56 -21.94
N GLY A 162 19.38 -13.02 -20.74
CA GLY A 162 19.51 -11.58 -20.50
C GLY A 162 18.17 -10.84 -20.41
N LYS A 163 17.03 -11.53 -20.38
CA LYS A 163 15.72 -10.90 -20.27
C LYS A 163 15.40 -10.61 -18.80
N GLU A 164 15.00 -9.37 -18.54
CA GLU A 164 14.54 -8.94 -17.21
C GLU A 164 13.11 -9.42 -16.95
N HIS A 165 12.91 -9.96 -15.75
CA HIS A 165 11.63 -10.36 -15.21
C HIS A 165 11.40 -9.64 -13.90
N THR A 166 10.22 -9.04 -13.77
CA THR A 166 9.81 -8.35 -12.55
C THR A 166 8.74 -9.16 -11.84
N ASN A 167 8.99 -9.48 -10.57
CA ASN A 167 8.02 -10.12 -9.68
C ASN A 167 7.85 -9.29 -8.41
N ILE A 168 6.66 -9.31 -7.85
CA ILE A 168 6.35 -8.56 -6.63
C ILE A 168 6.20 -9.54 -5.48
N ARG A 169 7.13 -9.49 -4.53
CA ARG A 169 7.02 -10.23 -3.28
C ARG A 169 5.99 -9.54 -2.39
N ILE A 170 4.90 -10.21 -2.11
CA ILE A 170 3.81 -9.68 -1.28
C ILE A 170 4.20 -9.71 0.19
N LEU A 171 4.09 -8.55 0.84
CA LEU A 171 4.31 -8.35 2.27
C LEU A 171 2.97 -8.22 3.01
N TYR A 172 1.98 -7.61 2.35
CA TYR A 172 0.63 -7.47 2.87
C TYR A 172 -0.41 -7.58 1.74
N SER A 173 -1.57 -8.14 2.06
CA SER A 173 -2.67 -8.28 1.12
C SER A 173 -4.01 -8.08 1.80
N LYS A 174 -4.95 -7.47 1.06
CA LYS A 174 -6.30 -7.18 1.54
C LYS A 174 -7.30 -7.33 0.40
N LEU A 175 -8.34 -8.12 0.64
CA LEU A 175 -9.51 -8.18 -0.22
C LEU A 175 -10.39 -6.94 0.02
N LEU A 176 -10.65 -6.16 -1.02
CA LEU A 176 -11.51 -4.97 -0.95
C LEU A 176 -12.96 -5.30 -1.30
N LYS A 177 -13.20 -6.15 -2.31
CA LYS A 177 -14.53 -6.63 -2.71
C LYS A 177 -14.46 -8.00 -3.38
N ALA A 178 -15.45 -8.86 -3.06
CA ALA A 178 -15.61 -10.18 -3.67
C ALA A 178 -16.56 -10.15 -4.87
N LYS A 179 -16.31 -11.02 -5.86
CA LYS A 179 -17.12 -11.15 -7.08
C LYS A 179 -18.62 -11.40 -6.85
N GLU A 180 -19.01 -12.06 -5.76
CA GLU A 180 -20.42 -12.36 -5.46
C GLU A 180 -21.25 -11.12 -5.13
N GLN A 181 -20.64 -10.07 -4.56
CA GLN A 181 -21.33 -8.81 -4.28
C GLN A 181 -21.60 -7.96 -5.53
N MET A 182 -21.05 -8.33 -6.69
CA MET A 182 -21.25 -7.61 -7.95
C MET A 182 -22.44 -8.11 -8.78
N LYS A 183 -22.96 -9.33 -8.52
CA LYS A 183 -24.04 -9.95 -9.31
C LYS A 183 -25.42 -9.25 -9.23
N GLY A 184 -25.56 -8.17 -8.45
CA GLY A 184 -26.80 -7.40 -8.31
C GLY A 184 -26.71 -5.94 -8.75
N ARG A 185 -25.64 -5.52 -9.44
CA ARG A 185 -25.40 -4.10 -9.74
C ARG A 185 -24.87 -3.85 -11.16
N ASP A 186 -25.42 -4.53 -12.16
CA ASP A 186 -25.26 -4.19 -13.58
C ASP A 186 -26.10 -2.97 -14.00
N GLU A 187 -26.22 -1.97 -13.13
CA GLU A 187 -26.67 -0.64 -13.55
C GLU A 187 -25.42 0.20 -13.80
N LYS A 188 -25.25 0.61 -15.05
CA LYS A 188 -24.19 1.48 -15.57
C LYS A 188 -23.98 2.70 -14.67
N LYS A 189 -23.18 2.57 -13.63
CA LYS A 189 -22.68 3.73 -12.86
C LYS A 189 -21.47 4.24 -13.60
N GLU A 190 -21.59 5.43 -14.19
CA GLU A 190 -20.44 6.15 -14.72
C GLU A 190 -19.36 6.22 -13.64
N SER A 191 -18.13 5.87 -14.03
CA SER A 191 -16.97 5.94 -13.15
C SER A 191 -16.83 7.37 -12.62
N VAL A 192 -16.56 7.52 -11.32
CA VAL A 192 -16.33 8.83 -10.68
C VAL A 192 -15.20 9.59 -11.40
N LEU A 193 -14.17 8.88 -11.86
CA LEU A 193 -13.11 9.48 -12.69
C LEU A 193 -13.62 9.97 -14.06
N GLY A 194 -14.56 9.24 -14.66
CA GLY A 194 -15.20 9.65 -15.91
C GLY A 194 -16.05 10.90 -15.74
N ALA A 195 -16.79 10.99 -14.63
CA ALA A 195 -17.56 12.18 -14.28
C ALA A 195 -16.63 13.39 -14.04
N ILE A 196 -15.54 13.23 -13.29
CA ILE A 196 -14.57 14.31 -13.05
C ILE A 196 -13.94 14.80 -14.37
N LYS A 197 -13.55 13.88 -15.27
CA LYS A 197 -13.01 14.25 -16.59
C LYS A 197 -14.04 14.99 -17.46
N LYS A 198 -15.33 14.60 -17.42
CA LYS A 198 -16.41 15.33 -18.11
C LYS A 198 -16.58 16.74 -17.55
N TYR A 199 -16.63 16.90 -16.23
CA TYR A 199 -16.69 18.21 -15.59
C TYR A 199 -15.49 19.11 -15.98
N GLN A 200 -14.27 18.55 -16.01
CA GLN A 200 -13.08 19.29 -16.42
C GLN A 200 -13.04 19.65 -17.91
N ALA A 201 -13.72 18.87 -18.76
CA ALA A 201 -13.87 19.16 -20.19
C ALA A 201 -14.95 20.22 -20.43
N GLU A 202 -16.09 20.13 -19.75
CA GLU A 202 -17.19 21.11 -19.81
C GLU A 202 -16.77 22.49 -19.28
N ASP A 203 -15.90 22.57 -18.27
CA ASP A 203 -15.37 23.84 -17.77
C ASP A 203 -14.37 24.50 -18.74
N LYS A 204 -13.75 23.74 -19.65
CA LYS A 204 -12.87 24.29 -20.71
C LYS A 204 -13.64 24.81 -21.93
N GLU A 205 -14.90 24.41 -22.12
CA GLU A 205 -15.73 24.81 -23.27
C GLU A 205 -16.62 26.03 -23.02
N LYS A 206 -16.71 26.56 -21.79
CA LYS A 206 -17.45 27.82 -21.56
C LYS A 206 -16.66 29.02 -22.12
N PRO A 207 -17.26 29.86 -22.98
CA PRO A 207 -16.61 31.08 -23.46
C PRO A 207 -16.35 32.03 -22.29
N LYS A 208 -15.14 32.59 -22.21
CA LYS A 208 -14.85 33.74 -21.34
C LYS A 208 -15.74 34.91 -21.78
N GLU A 209 -16.77 35.21 -21.00
CA GLU A 209 -17.53 36.47 -21.16
C GLU A 209 -16.54 37.64 -21.07
N LYS A 210 -16.49 38.41 -22.15
CA LYS A 210 -15.75 39.67 -22.25
C LYS A 210 -16.32 40.61 -21.19
N LYS A 211 -15.45 41.08 -20.27
CA LYS A 211 -15.69 42.34 -19.56
C LYS A 211 -15.72 43.45 -20.61
N GLU A 212 -16.92 43.93 -20.96
CA GLU A 212 -17.08 45.16 -21.72
C GLU A 212 -16.65 46.34 -20.85
N THR A 213 -15.67 47.07 -21.39
CA THR A 213 -15.30 48.43 -21.02
C THR A 213 -16.44 49.40 -21.36
N SER A 214 -16.95 50.15 -20.39
CA SER A 214 -17.69 51.39 -20.64
C SER A 214 -16.88 52.59 -20.17
N LYS A 215 -16.32 53.34 -21.13
CA LYS A 215 -15.84 54.71 -20.99
C LYS A 215 -16.78 55.62 -21.80
N GLU A 216 -17.40 56.60 -21.14
CA GLU A 216 -17.74 57.96 -21.61
C GLU A 216 -18.45 58.66 -20.41
N ALA A 217 -17.91 59.69 -19.76
CA ALA A 217 -17.59 61.08 -20.16
C ALA A 217 -18.79 62.06 -19.95
N GLU A 218 -18.56 62.97 -18.98
CA GLU A 218 -18.96 64.40 -18.93
C GLU A 218 -20.46 64.82 -18.93
N ARG A 219 -20.91 65.32 -17.77
CA ARG A 219 -21.40 66.71 -17.59
C ARG A 219 -21.46 67.10 -16.12
#